data_AF-A0A964ZRC4-F1
#
_entry.id   AF-A0A964ZRC4-F1
#
_cell.length_a   1.000
_cell.length_b   1.000
_cell.length_c   1.000
_cell.angle_alpha   90.00
_cell.angle_beta   90.00
_cell.angle_gamma   90.00
#
_symmetry.space_group_name_H-M   'P 1'
#
loop_
_entity.id
_entity.type
_entity.pdbx_description
1 polymer ?
#
loop_
_entity_poly.entity_id
_entity_poly.type
_entity_poly.pdbx_seq_one_letter_code
_entity_poly.pdbx_strand_id
1 'polypeptide(L)'
;TRPRIIALNKVDLPDAKAMADMVEPTLKKMGYEVYQISAASRIGLDQLLYAMAKLVAEHRKQESAQEKVKIVLRPTPIDDVGFKTMANDDGSFTVIGSRPERWVHQTNFSNAEAVGYLADRLASLGVEKELFRLGAKQGDEVRIGLGDDAVIFDWEPTIEAGAELLSGPRGDDMRIPRGWEKFDEEAIDQLDDEELAQQWEYQVEDPTDPGVEMEEQR
;
A
#
# COMPACT_ATOMS: atom_id res chain seq x y z
N THR A 1 -46.54 9.46 -16.50
CA THR A 1 -47.34 10.45 -15.72
C THR A 1 -47.58 9.88 -14.33
N ARG A 2 -47.62 10.71 -13.27
CA ARG A 2 -47.86 10.21 -11.91
C ARG A 2 -49.37 10.00 -11.67
N PRO A 3 -49.80 8.85 -11.12
CA PRO A 3 -51.20 8.63 -10.79
C PRO A 3 -51.66 9.60 -9.69
N ARG A 4 -52.92 10.05 -9.76
CA ARG A 4 -53.52 11.04 -8.84
C ARG A 4 -54.90 10.58 -8.41
N ILE A 5 -55.18 10.64 -7.11
CA ILE A 5 -56.51 10.46 -6.50
C ILE A 5 -56.87 11.74 -5.76
N ILE A 6 -58.15 12.11 -5.72
CA ILE A 6 -58.64 13.23 -4.92
C ILE A 6 -59.43 12.69 -3.73
N ALA A 7 -59.06 13.14 -2.52
CA ALA A 7 -59.80 12.84 -1.30
C ALA A 7 -60.47 14.12 -0.76
N LEU A 8 -61.79 14.12 -0.70
CA LEU A 8 -62.59 15.18 -0.11
C LEU A 8 -62.73 14.91 1.38
N ASN A 9 -62.01 15.67 2.20
CA ASN A 9 -61.90 15.42 3.64
C ASN A 9 -62.96 16.18 4.46
N LYS A 10 -63.20 15.72 5.70
CA LYS A 10 -64.10 16.28 6.73
C LYS A 10 -65.60 16.10 6.47
N VAL A 11 -66.00 15.02 5.79
CA VAL A 11 -67.43 14.77 5.49
C VAL A 11 -68.29 14.41 6.71
N ASP A 12 -67.71 14.38 7.91
CA ASP A 12 -68.41 14.35 9.19
C ASP A 12 -69.15 15.65 9.50
N LEU A 13 -68.70 16.77 8.94
CA LEU A 13 -69.40 18.06 9.07
C LEU A 13 -70.46 18.20 7.97
N PRO A 14 -71.70 18.60 8.30
CA PRO A 14 -72.79 18.68 7.32
C PRO A 14 -72.48 19.66 6.17
N ASP A 15 -71.84 20.78 6.47
CA ASP A 15 -71.46 21.77 5.44
C ASP A 15 -70.42 21.20 4.47
N ALA A 16 -69.42 20.49 4.99
CA ALA A 16 -68.38 19.87 4.18
C ALA A 16 -68.94 18.70 3.35
N LYS A 17 -69.89 17.93 3.91
CA LYS A 17 -70.62 16.87 3.21
C LYS A 17 -71.38 17.43 2.00
N ALA A 18 -72.15 18.51 2.20
CA ALA A 18 -72.89 19.17 1.13
C ALA A 18 -71.98 19.72 0.02
N MET A 19 -70.83 20.32 0.39
CA MET A 19 -69.83 20.75 -0.59
C MET A 19 -69.21 19.58 -1.34
N ALA A 20 -68.90 18.48 -0.65
CA ALA A 20 -68.32 17.29 -1.26
C ALA A 20 -69.27 16.67 -2.30
N ASP A 21 -70.56 16.53 -1.96
CA ASP A 21 -71.59 16.01 -2.86
C ASP A 21 -71.78 16.90 -4.11
N MET A 22 -71.62 18.22 -3.97
CA MET A 22 -71.70 19.17 -5.09
C MET A 22 -70.50 19.08 -6.04
N VAL A 23 -69.29 18.91 -5.51
CA VAL A 23 -68.03 19.00 -6.28
C VAL A 23 -67.62 17.65 -6.86
N GLU A 24 -67.98 16.53 -6.21
CA GLU A 24 -67.61 15.18 -6.63
C GLU A 24 -67.94 14.86 -8.11
N PRO A 25 -69.15 15.15 -8.64
CA PRO A 25 -69.49 14.84 -10.02
C PRO A 25 -68.61 15.60 -11.02
N THR A 26 -68.23 16.83 -10.70
CA THR A 26 -67.38 17.68 -11.54
C THR A 26 -65.97 17.12 -11.61
N LEU A 27 -65.41 16.72 -10.48
CA LEU A 27 -64.08 16.12 -10.41
C LEU A 27 -64.02 14.75 -11.10
N LYS A 28 -65.09 13.94 -10.99
CA LYS A 28 -65.22 12.68 -11.73
C LYS A 28 -65.30 12.90 -13.23
N LYS A 29 -66.01 13.93 -13.70
CA LYS A 29 -66.05 14.32 -15.13
C LYS A 29 -64.68 14.74 -15.67
N MET A 30 -63.80 15.28 -14.81
CA MET A 30 -62.42 15.60 -15.17
C MET A 30 -61.49 14.37 -15.22
N GLY A 31 -62.01 13.17 -14.94
CA GLY A 31 -61.27 11.90 -15.02
C GLY A 31 -60.50 11.54 -13.76
N TYR A 32 -60.80 12.16 -12.61
CA TYR A 32 -60.19 11.79 -11.33
C TYR A 32 -61.04 10.77 -10.56
N GLU A 33 -60.38 9.86 -9.87
CA GLU A 33 -61.00 9.07 -8.81
C GLU A 33 -61.15 9.94 -7.57
N VAL A 34 -62.38 10.03 -7.04
CA VAL A 34 -62.75 10.92 -5.95
C VAL A 34 -63.34 10.11 -4.81
N TYR A 35 -62.82 10.31 -3.60
CA TYR A 35 -63.29 9.64 -2.39
C TYR A 35 -63.66 10.66 -1.32
N GLN A 36 -64.84 10.52 -0.74
CA GLN A 36 -65.27 11.28 0.42
C GLN A 36 -64.78 10.60 1.70
N ILE A 37 -64.01 11.32 2.52
CA ILE A 37 -63.41 10.76 3.74
C ILE A 37 -63.62 11.66 4.97
N SER A 38 -63.62 11.02 6.14
CA SER A 38 -63.45 11.70 7.42
C SER A 38 -62.43 10.93 8.26
N ALA A 39 -61.34 11.58 8.62
CA ALA A 39 -60.36 11.01 9.55
C ALA A 39 -60.92 10.89 10.98
N ALA A 40 -61.77 11.83 11.40
CA ALA A 40 -62.36 11.84 12.74
C ALA A 40 -63.35 10.70 12.94
N SER A 41 -64.24 10.48 11.95
CA SER A 41 -65.27 9.43 12.01
C SER A 41 -64.85 8.13 11.34
N ARG A 42 -63.63 8.06 10.79
CA ARG A 42 -63.09 6.93 9.99
C ARG A 42 -63.95 6.54 8.78
N ILE A 43 -64.77 7.47 8.27
CA ILE A 43 -65.62 7.24 7.10
C ILE A 43 -64.76 7.30 5.84
N GLY A 44 -64.95 6.37 4.91
CA GLY A 44 -64.34 6.43 3.57
C GLY A 44 -62.85 6.05 3.50
N LEU A 45 -62.21 5.81 4.65
CA LEU A 45 -60.76 5.54 4.71
C LEU A 45 -60.38 4.21 4.07
N ASP A 46 -61.17 3.16 4.27
CA ASP A 46 -60.90 1.84 3.71
C ASP A 46 -60.99 1.86 2.18
N GLN A 47 -61.99 2.55 1.63
CA GLN A 47 -62.14 2.71 0.18
C GLN A 47 -60.95 3.46 -0.43
N LEU A 48 -60.50 4.53 0.22
CA LEU A 48 -59.31 5.27 -0.21
C LEU A 48 -58.04 4.42 -0.11
N LEU A 49 -57.89 3.65 0.96
CA LEU A 49 -56.75 2.76 1.18
C LEU A 49 -56.65 1.71 0.06
N TYR A 50 -57.75 1.05 -0.26
CA TYR A 50 -57.78 0.04 -1.33
C TYR A 50 -57.49 0.65 -2.70
N ALA A 51 -58.00 1.85 -3.00
CA ALA A 51 -57.70 2.56 -4.24
C ALA A 51 -56.21 2.89 -4.35
N MET A 52 -55.61 3.43 -3.28
CA MET A 52 -54.17 3.69 -3.23
C MET A 52 -53.34 2.40 -3.38
N ALA A 53 -53.73 1.33 -2.69
CA ALA A 53 -53.05 0.04 -2.76
C ALA A 53 -53.04 -0.51 -4.19
N LYS A 54 -54.17 -0.39 -4.92
CA LYS A 54 -54.26 -0.78 -6.32
C LYS A 54 -53.30 0.01 -7.21
N LEU A 55 -53.28 1.34 -7.09
CA LEU A 55 -52.38 2.20 -7.88
C LEU A 55 -50.91 1.92 -7.60
N VAL A 56 -50.54 1.70 -6.34
CA VAL A 56 -49.16 1.36 -5.96
C VAL A 56 -48.77 -0.01 -6.52
N ALA A 57 -49.67 -1.00 -6.46
CA ALA A 57 -49.41 -2.33 -7.01
C ALA A 57 -49.22 -2.30 -8.53
N GLU A 58 -50.07 -1.58 -9.26
CA GLU A 58 -49.93 -1.38 -10.71
C GLU A 58 -48.62 -0.67 -11.05
N HIS A 59 -48.27 0.39 -10.31
CA HIS A 59 -47.02 1.12 -10.54
C HIS A 59 -45.79 0.25 -10.28
N ARG A 60 -45.77 -0.52 -9.18
CA ARG A 60 -44.68 -1.45 -8.87
C ARG A 60 -44.54 -2.54 -9.93
N LYS A 61 -45.64 -3.05 -10.47
CA LYS A 61 -45.62 -4.05 -11.55
C LYS A 61 -45.00 -3.48 -12.84
N GLN A 62 -45.29 -2.21 -13.14
CA GLN A 62 -44.68 -1.50 -14.28
C GLN A 62 -43.19 -1.23 -14.04
N GLU A 63 -42.79 -0.81 -12.83
CA GLU A 63 -41.38 -0.61 -12.49
C GLU A 63 -40.58 -1.92 -12.44
N SER A 64 -41.16 -3.04 -11.99
CA SER A 64 -40.46 -4.33 -11.97
C SER A 64 -40.15 -4.87 -13.36
N ALA A 65 -40.91 -4.47 -14.38
CA ALA A 65 -40.61 -4.79 -15.78
C ALA A 65 -39.44 -3.97 -16.34
N GLN A 66 -39.15 -2.80 -15.74
CA GLN A 66 -37.92 -2.05 -15.98
C GLN A 66 -36.86 -2.57 -15.02
N GLU A 67 -36.21 -3.67 -15.40
CA GLU A 67 -35.10 -4.24 -14.65
C GLU A 67 -34.05 -3.16 -14.36
N LYS A 68 -34.03 -2.67 -13.12
CA LYS A 68 -32.95 -1.81 -12.61
C LYS A 68 -31.72 -2.70 -12.54
N VAL A 69 -30.87 -2.62 -13.56
CA VAL A 69 -29.55 -3.25 -13.57
C VAL A 69 -28.82 -2.76 -12.33
N LYS A 70 -28.75 -3.61 -11.29
CA LYS A 70 -27.99 -3.31 -10.08
C LYS A 70 -26.52 -3.30 -10.49
N ILE A 71 -25.95 -2.11 -10.65
CA ILE A 71 -24.51 -1.94 -10.78
C ILE A 71 -23.92 -2.28 -9.40
N VAL A 72 -23.52 -3.55 -9.23
CA VAL A 72 -22.79 -3.99 -8.05
C VAL A 72 -21.35 -3.51 -8.21
N LEU A 73 -21.02 -2.37 -7.61
CA LEU A 73 -19.63 -1.95 -7.41
C LEU A 73 -19.00 -2.87 -6.37
N ARG A 74 -18.24 -3.87 -6.83
CA ARG A 74 -17.33 -4.62 -5.96
C ARG A 74 -16.02 -3.83 -5.90
N PRO A 75 -15.58 -3.35 -4.72
CA PRO A 75 -14.23 -2.84 -4.59
C PRO A 75 -13.27 -3.98 -4.94
N THR A 76 -12.42 -3.75 -5.94
CA THR A 76 -11.31 -4.67 -6.23
C THR A 76 -10.33 -4.53 -5.07
N PRO A 77 -9.84 -5.62 -4.46
CA PRO A 77 -8.75 -5.52 -3.48
C PRO A 77 -7.59 -4.84 -4.16
N ILE A 78 -7.25 -3.63 -3.70
CA ILE A 78 -6.01 -2.98 -4.08
C ILE A 78 -4.95 -3.62 -3.20
N ASP A 79 -4.45 -4.79 -3.63
CA ASP A 79 -3.16 -5.33 -3.19
C ASP A 79 -1.99 -4.61 -3.90
N ASP A 80 -2.29 -3.49 -4.55
CA ASP A 80 -1.27 -2.63 -5.11
C ASP A 80 -0.79 -1.69 -4.01
N VAL A 81 0.44 -1.92 -3.54
CA VAL A 81 1.16 -1.05 -2.59
C VAL A 81 1.25 0.39 -3.13
N GLY A 82 0.92 0.58 -4.42
CA GLY A 82 0.72 1.88 -5.07
C GLY A 82 2.02 2.47 -5.60
N PHE A 83 3.07 1.65 -5.64
CA PHE A 83 4.38 1.99 -6.18
C PHE A 83 5.10 0.75 -6.73
N LYS A 84 6.01 0.97 -7.68
CA LYS A 84 6.90 -0.02 -8.27
C LYS A 84 8.32 0.52 -8.25
N THR A 85 9.27 -0.31 -7.85
CA THR A 85 10.72 -0.01 -7.90
C THR A 85 11.36 -0.76 -9.07
N MET A 86 12.31 -0.11 -9.74
CA MET A 86 13.06 -0.66 -10.86
C MET A 86 14.53 -0.30 -10.70
N ALA A 87 15.43 -1.24 -10.94
CA ALA A 87 16.85 -0.95 -11.07
C ALA A 87 17.14 -0.59 -12.54
N ASN A 88 17.83 0.51 -12.77
CA ASN A 88 18.26 0.94 -14.10
C ASN A 88 19.65 0.38 -14.41
N ASP A 89 19.98 0.29 -15.70
CA ASP A 89 21.28 -0.23 -16.18
C ASP A 89 22.47 0.63 -15.72
N ASP A 90 22.24 1.90 -15.38
CA ASP A 90 23.24 2.87 -14.92
C ASP A 90 23.62 2.73 -13.43
N GLY A 91 23.00 1.78 -12.70
CA GLY A 91 23.18 1.62 -11.25
C GLY A 91 22.32 2.56 -10.39
N SER A 92 21.41 3.31 -11.01
CA SER A 92 20.38 4.11 -10.31
C SER A 92 19.08 3.31 -10.12
N PHE A 93 18.27 3.71 -9.16
CA PHE A 93 16.96 3.08 -8.92
C PHE A 93 15.83 4.06 -9.22
N THR A 94 14.75 3.59 -9.85
CA THR A 94 13.56 4.39 -10.13
C THR A 94 12.35 3.86 -9.37
N VAL A 95 11.67 4.76 -8.65
CA VAL A 95 10.43 4.49 -7.92
C VAL A 95 9.29 5.22 -8.63
N ILE A 96 8.31 4.47 -9.11
CA ILE A 96 7.14 4.97 -9.82
C ILE A 96 5.92 4.73 -8.94
N GLY A 97 5.10 5.73 -8.69
CA GLY A 97 3.90 5.56 -7.88
C GLY A 97 3.19 6.86 -7.57
N SER A 98 1.85 6.82 -7.66
CA SER A 98 1.00 7.99 -7.45
C SER A 98 1.16 8.64 -6.06
N ARG A 99 1.49 7.84 -5.03
CA ARG A 99 1.70 8.32 -3.66
C ARG A 99 3.12 8.90 -3.46
N PRO A 100 4.22 8.16 -3.75
CA PRO A 100 5.58 8.71 -3.69
C PRO A 100 5.75 10.01 -4.49
N GLU A 101 5.31 10.02 -5.75
CA GLU A 101 5.43 11.19 -6.64
C GLU A 101 4.71 12.40 -6.05
N ARG A 102 3.48 12.21 -5.57
CA ARG A 102 2.68 13.27 -4.96
C ARG A 102 3.34 13.84 -3.70
N TRP A 103 3.94 13.00 -2.86
CA TRP A 103 4.61 13.48 -1.64
C TRP A 103 5.86 14.28 -1.97
N VAL A 104 6.68 13.79 -2.88
CA VAL A 104 7.88 14.47 -3.37
C VAL A 104 7.54 15.85 -3.92
N HIS A 105 6.51 15.96 -4.78
CA HIS A 105 6.08 17.25 -5.32
C HIS A 105 5.46 18.22 -4.30
N GLN A 106 4.93 17.70 -3.19
CA GLN A 106 4.33 18.52 -2.12
C GLN A 106 5.35 18.96 -1.06
N THR A 107 6.51 18.31 -1.01
CA THR A 107 7.53 18.58 0.00
C THR A 107 8.35 19.81 -0.38
N ASN A 108 8.57 20.69 0.60
CA ASN A 108 9.52 21.79 0.45
C ASN A 108 10.92 21.34 0.88
N PHE A 109 11.81 21.13 -0.10
CA PHE A 109 13.20 20.68 0.14
C PHE A 109 14.09 21.71 0.83
N SER A 110 13.67 22.98 0.95
CA SER A 110 14.43 23.97 1.70
C SER A 110 14.33 23.79 3.22
N ASN A 111 13.43 22.92 3.70
CA ASN A 111 13.22 22.64 5.11
C ASN A 111 13.68 21.22 5.47
N ALA A 112 14.72 21.11 6.28
CA ALA A 112 15.27 19.84 6.74
C ALA A 112 14.23 18.94 7.46
N GLU A 113 13.29 19.53 8.21
CA GLU A 113 12.22 18.78 8.87
C GLU A 113 11.25 18.14 7.86
N ALA A 114 10.95 18.85 6.77
CA ALA A 114 10.07 18.35 5.71
C ALA A 114 10.72 17.21 4.91
N VAL A 115 12.04 17.26 4.75
CA VAL A 115 12.83 16.19 4.13
C VAL A 115 12.83 14.93 5.02
N GLY A 116 13.07 15.09 6.34
CA GLY A 116 12.99 13.98 7.29
C GLY A 116 11.59 13.33 7.30
N TYR A 117 10.53 14.15 7.31
CA TYR A 117 9.16 13.66 7.26
C TYR A 117 8.82 12.91 5.96
N LEU A 118 9.41 13.31 4.83
CA LEU A 118 9.28 12.59 3.56
C LEU A 118 9.97 11.23 3.65
N ALA A 119 11.18 11.16 4.21
CA ALA A 119 11.90 9.90 4.42
C ALA A 119 11.07 8.92 5.25
N ASP A 120 10.52 9.36 6.39
CA ASP A 120 9.66 8.54 7.26
C ASP A 120 8.41 8.01 6.52
N ARG A 121 7.81 8.83 5.65
CA ARG A 121 6.66 8.42 4.84
C ARG A 121 7.02 7.39 3.78
N LEU A 122 8.17 7.53 3.12
CA LEU A 122 8.66 6.57 2.13
C LEU A 122 9.05 5.23 2.80
N ALA A 123 9.67 5.28 3.97
CA ALA A 123 9.96 4.12 4.80
C ALA A 123 8.67 3.39 5.21
N SER A 124 7.67 4.14 5.71
CA SER A 124 6.35 3.60 6.11
C SER A 124 5.59 2.97 4.94
N LEU A 125 5.77 3.50 3.72
CA LEU A 125 5.19 2.93 2.50
C LEU A 125 5.89 1.64 2.06
N GLY A 126 7.13 1.41 2.50
CA GLY A 126 7.93 0.22 2.17
C GLY A 126 8.91 0.42 1.01
N VAL A 127 9.14 1.66 0.57
CA VAL A 127 10.06 1.95 -0.54
C VAL A 127 11.50 1.54 -0.19
N GLU A 128 11.95 1.79 1.04
CA GLU A 128 13.29 1.40 1.51
C GLU A 128 13.51 -0.11 1.48
N LYS A 129 12.48 -0.90 1.86
CA LYS A 129 12.55 -2.37 1.86
C LYS A 129 12.66 -2.94 0.45
N GLU A 130 11.99 -2.31 -0.51
CA GLU A 130 12.09 -2.70 -1.92
C GLU A 130 13.44 -2.30 -2.54
N LEU A 131 13.96 -1.11 -2.23
CA LEU A 131 15.30 -0.69 -2.67
C LEU A 131 16.39 -1.59 -2.09
N PHE A 132 16.27 -1.95 -0.80
CA PHE A 132 17.17 -2.89 -0.15
C PHE A 132 17.14 -4.27 -0.82
N ARG A 133 15.93 -4.80 -1.14
CA ARG A 133 15.79 -6.08 -1.85
C ARG A 133 16.44 -6.05 -3.24
N LEU A 134 16.41 -4.90 -3.91
CA LEU A 134 17.06 -4.70 -5.20
C LEU A 134 18.58 -4.50 -5.09
N GLY A 135 19.14 -4.44 -3.87
CA GLY A 135 20.57 -4.35 -3.62
C GLY A 135 21.11 -2.91 -3.63
N ALA A 136 20.26 -1.90 -3.42
CA ALA A 136 20.71 -0.53 -3.23
C ALA A 136 21.68 -0.45 -2.04
N LYS A 137 22.73 0.35 -2.21
CA LYS A 137 23.74 0.68 -1.19
C LYS A 137 23.60 2.14 -0.79
N GLN A 138 24.10 2.45 0.41
CA GLN A 138 24.15 3.83 0.87
C GLN A 138 24.90 4.71 -0.15
N GLY A 139 24.29 5.83 -0.53
CA GLY A 139 24.80 6.75 -1.53
C GLY A 139 24.40 6.44 -2.97
N ASP A 140 23.64 5.37 -3.22
CA ASP A 140 23.12 5.10 -4.57
C ASP A 140 22.03 6.12 -4.95
N GLU A 141 22.01 6.48 -6.23
CA GLU A 141 21.06 7.45 -6.77
C GLU A 141 19.65 6.86 -6.91
N VAL A 142 18.67 7.47 -6.24
CA VAL A 142 17.26 7.10 -6.33
C VAL A 142 16.46 8.23 -7.00
N ARG A 143 15.70 7.86 -8.02
CA ARG A 143 14.81 8.73 -8.79
C ARG A 143 13.35 8.41 -8.46
N ILE A 144 12.59 9.37 -7.98
CA ILE A 144 11.14 9.21 -7.75
C ILE A 144 10.39 9.96 -8.85
N GLY A 145 9.61 9.23 -9.64
CA GLY A 145 8.84 9.74 -10.79
C GLY A 145 9.39 9.34 -12.16
N LEU A 146 8.73 9.81 -13.21
CA LEU A 146 9.06 9.53 -14.61
C LEU A 146 9.35 10.84 -15.36
N GLY A 147 10.39 10.83 -16.21
CA GLY A 147 10.71 11.94 -17.10
C GLY A 147 11.40 13.12 -16.39
N ASP A 148 11.17 14.33 -16.92
CA ASP A 148 11.86 15.56 -16.50
C ASP A 148 11.42 16.07 -15.10
N ASP A 149 10.30 15.56 -14.58
CA ASP A 149 9.74 15.92 -13.27
C ASP A 149 10.24 15.00 -12.13
N ALA A 150 11.12 14.04 -12.45
CA ALA A 150 11.65 13.11 -11.46
C ALA A 150 12.59 13.82 -10.49
N VAL A 151 12.39 13.59 -9.19
CA VAL A 151 13.28 14.10 -8.15
C VAL A 151 14.33 13.05 -7.84
N ILE A 152 15.59 13.49 -7.84
CA ILE A 152 16.77 12.67 -7.65
C ILE A 152 17.37 12.99 -6.29
N PHE A 153 17.72 11.95 -5.53
CA PHE A 153 18.47 12.09 -4.28
C PHE A 153 19.36 10.87 -4.03
N ASP A 154 20.36 11.06 -3.19
CA ASP A 154 21.24 10.01 -2.73
C ASP A 154 20.57 9.24 -1.59
N TRP A 155 20.52 7.91 -1.72
CA TRP A 155 19.80 7.09 -0.75
C TRP A 155 20.60 6.88 0.54
N GLU A 156 20.02 7.29 1.66
CA GLU A 156 20.54 7.02 3.00
C GLU A 156 19.53 6.12 3.75
N PRO A 157 19.87 4.85 4.03
CA PRO A 157 18.95 3.97 4.72
C PRO A 157 18.72 4.45 6.16
N THR A 158 17.47 4.40 6.61
CA THR A 158 17.16 4.59 8.03
C THR A 158 17.75 3.45 8.86
N ILE A 159 17.90 3.64 10.18
CA ILE A 159 18.53 2.63 11.07
C ILE A 159 17.84 1.25 10.97
N GLU A 160 16.54 1.20 10.69
CA GLU A 160 15.79 -0.06 10.49
C GLU A 160 16.26 -0.81 9.23
N ALA A 161 16.41 -0.12 8.08
CA ALA A 161 16.92 -0.71 6.85
C ALA A 161 18.44 -0.95 6.88
N GLY A 162 19.19 -0.07 7.55
CA GLY A 162 20.64 -0.20 7.74
C GLY A 162 21.04 -1.39 8.63
N ALA A 163 20.18 -1.79 9.58
CA ALA A 163 20.37 -3.01 10.36
C ALA A 163 20.23 -4.28 9.50
N GLU A 164 19.37 -4.26 8.48
CA GLU A 164 19.26 -5.36 7.50
C GLU A 164 20.50 -5.43 6.59
N LEU A 165 21.07 -4.27 6.20
CA LEU A 165 22.34 -4.21 5.45
C LEU A 165 23.53 -4.76 6.26
N LEU A 166 23.58 -4.46 7.57
CA LEU A 166 24.61 -4.93 8.50
C LEU A 166 24.43 -6.39 8.93
N SER A 167 23.30 -7.01 8.61
CA SER A 167 23.05 -8.42 8.94
C SER A 167 23.75 -9.34 7.95
N GLY A 168 25.07 -9.43 8.04
CA GLY A 168 25.85 -10.53 7.46
C GLY A 168 25.41 -11.89 8.04
N PRO A 169 25.97 -13.02 7.55
CA PRO A 169 25.78 -14.32 8.18
C PRO A 169 25.96 -14.19 9.70
N ARG A 170 25.02 -14.74 10.50
CA ARG A 170 25.01 -14.55 11.97
C ARG A 170 26.42 -14.70 12.55
N GLY A 171 26.93 -13.63 13.17
CA GLY A 171 28.28 -13.60 13.75
C GLY A 171 29.27 -12.67 13.06
N ASP A 172 28.84 -11.94 12.01
CA ASP A 172 29.69 -11.03 11.25
C ASP A 172 29.22 -9.57 11.42
N ASP A 173 30.07 -8.71 12.00
CA ASP A 173 29.80 -7.27 12.20
C ASP A 173 30.78 -6.46 11.34
N MET A 174 30.28 -5.74 10.34
CA MET A 174 31.12 -4.95 9.41
C MET A 174 31.88 -3.79 10.08
N ARG A 175 31.50 -3.40 11.30
CA ARG A 175 32.25 -2.38 12.08
C ARG A 175 33.49 -2.97 12.75
N ILE A 176 33.53 -4.30 12.90
CA ILE A 176 34.68 -5.02 13.43
C ILE A 176 35.47 -5.53 12.23
N PRO A 177 36.70 -5.05 11.99
CA PRO A 177 37.52 -5.63 10.95
C PRO A 177 37.68 -7.12 11.24
N ARG A 178 37.37 -7.97 10.25
CA ARG A 178 37.54 -9.42 10.37
C ARG A 178 39.02 -9.70 10.59
N GLY A 179 39.40 -10.01 11.84
CA GLY A 179 40.78 -10.34 12.19
C GLY A 179 41.34 -11.58 11.49
N TRP A 180 40.50 -12.32 10.74
CA TRP A 180 40.86 -13.50 9.96
C TRP A 180 40.55 -13.38 8.46
N GLU A 181 40.27 -12.17 7.95
CA GLU A 181 40.29 -11.94 6.50
C GLU A 181 41.74 -11.94 6.03
N LYS A 182 42.25 -13.16 5.79
CA LYS A 182 43.56 -13.48 5.22
C LYS A 182 44.70 -12.57 5.71
N PHE A 183 45.26 -12.92 6.87
CA PHE A 183 46.70 -13.11 6.81
C PHE A 183 46.92 -14.19 5.76
N ASP A 184 47.39 -13.84 4.57
CA ASP A 184 48.08 -14.83 3.74
C ASP A 184 49.27 -15.28 4.59
N GLU A 185 49.11 -16.34 5.37
CA GLU A 185 50.24 -17.05 5.99
C GLU A 185 51.25 -17.47 4.92
N GLU A 186 50.79 -17.67 3.67
CA GLU A 186 51.63 -17.90 2.49
C GLU A 186 52.46 -16.69 2.04
N ALA A 187 52.21 -15.47 2.54
CA ALA A 187 52.92 -14.25 2.13
C ALA A 187 53.98 -13.76 3.14
N ILE A 188 54.05 -14.34 4.34
CA ILE A 188 55.01 -13.94 5.37
C ILE A 188 56.18 -14.92 5.51
N ASP A 189 56.05 -16.17 5.04
CA ASP A 189 57.11 -17.18 5.23
C ASP A 189 57.39 -18.01 3.96
N GLN A 190 57.51 -17.34 2.81
CA GLN A 190 58.23 -17.91 1.68
C GLN A 190 59.70 -17.50 1.83
N LEU A 191 60.48 -18.36 2.46
CA LEU A 191 61.95 -18.32 2.42
C LEU A 191 62.38 -18.20 0.95
N ASP A 192 63.34 -17.33 0.68
CA ASP A 192 63.86 -17.20 -0.69
C ASP A 192 64.60 -18.49 -1.11
N ASP A 193 64.80 -18.68 -2.43
CA ASP A 193 65.45 -19.90 -2.96
C ASP A 193 66.87 -20.12 -2.37
N GLU A 194 67.50 -19.08 -1.81
CA GLU A 194 68.83 -19.08 -1.21
C GLU A 194 68.79 -19.52 0.28
N GLU A 195 67.73 -19.17 1.01
CA GLU A 195 67.40 -19.65 2.36
C GLU A 195 66.88 -21.09 2.34
N LEU A 196 66.09 -21.46 1.32
CA LEU A 196 65.61 -22.83 1.10
C LEU A 196 66.77 -23.81 0.84
N ALA A 197 67.83 -23.35 0.18
CA ALA A 197 69.04 -24.13 -0.07
C ALA A 197 69.89 -24.34 1.20
N GLN A 198 69.91 -23.36 2.11
CA GLN A 198 70.67 -23.44 3.37
C GLN A 198 70.06 -24.42 4.37
N GLN A 199 68.74 -24.59 4.38
CA GLN A 199 68.08 -25.51 5.32
C GLN A 199 68.37 -27.00 5.03
N TRP A 200 68.86 -27.31 3.82
CA TRP A 200 69.31 -28.66 3.44
C TRP A 200 70.82 -28.86 3.63
N GLU A 201 71.56 -27.82 4.03
CA GLU A 201 72.94 -27.93 4.47
C GLU A 201 72.98 -28.36 5.93
N TYR A 202 72.47 -29.57 6.19
CA TYR A 202 72.91 -30.32 7.35
C TYR A 202 74.39 -30.69 7.10
N GLN A 203 75.31 -29.80 7.47
CA GLN A 203 76.69 -30.20 7.80
C GLN A 203 76.65 -31.00 9.10
N VAL A 204 76.23 -32.26 9.01
CA VAL A 204 76.43 -33.24 10.07
C VAL A 204 77.00 -34.48 9.42
N GLU A 205 78.15 -34.92 9.91
CA GLU A 205 78.85 -36.08 9.36
C GLU A 205 78.12 -37.41 9.65
N ASP A 206 77.20 -37.49 10.63
CA ASP A 206 76.38 -38.69 10.87
C ASP A 206 75.01 -38.36 11.52
N PRO A 207 73.86 -38.81 10.97
CA PRO A 207 72.52 -38.45 11.49
C PRO A 207 72.01 -39.31 12.66
N THR A 208 72.78 -40.27 13.18
CA THR A 208 72.22 -41.36 14.00
C THR A 208 72.74 -41.50 15.44
N ASP A 209 73.67 -40.65 15.92
CA ASP A 209 74.19 -40.74 17.29
C ASP A 209 74.48 -39.36 17.92
N PRO A 210 73.67 -38.85 18.87
CA PRO A 210 73.97 -37.63 19.59
C PRO A 210 74.79 -37.95 20.86
N GLY A 211 76.00 -38.48 20.66
CA GLY A 211 76.98 -38.72 21.73
C GLY A 211 77.96 -37.54 21.85
N VAL A 212 78.08 -36.95 23.03
CA VAL A 212 79.01 -35.84 23.31
C VAL A 212 80.44 -36.39 23.40
N GLU A 213 81.31 -36.06 22.44
CA GLU A 213 82.75 -36.26 22.62
C GLU A 213 83.29 -35.20 23.58
N MET A 214 83.60 -35.65 24.80
CA MET A 214 84.47 -34.93 25.73
C MET A 214 85.90 -35.03 25.20
N GLU A 215 86.41 -33.96 24.58
CA GLU A 215 87.83 -33.89 24.23
C GLU A 215 88.66 -33.44 25.44
N GLU A 216 89.46 -34.38 25.92
CA GLU A 216 90.44 -34.28 26.98
C GLU A 216 91.64 -33.43 26.53
N GLN A 217 91.75 -32.19 27.02
CA GLN A 217 92.95 -31.39 26.88
C GLN A 217 94.00 -31.79 27.94
N ARG A 218 95.07 -32.42 27.45
CA ARG A 218 96.49 -32.33 27.85
C ARG A 218 96.87 -32.20 29.33
#